data_AF-A0A9E5ZG09-F1
#
_entry.id   AF-A0A9E5ZG09-F1
#
_cell.length_a   1.000
_cell.length_b   1.000
_cell.length_c   1.000
_cell.angle_alpha   90.00
_cell.angle_beta   90.00
_cell.angle_gamma   90.00
#
_symmetry.space_group_name_H-M   'P 1'
#
loop_
_entity.id
_entity.type
_entity.pdbx_description
1 polymer ?
#
loop_
_entity_poly.entity_id
_entity_poly.type
_entity_poly.pdbx_seq_one_letter_code
_entity_poly.pdbx_strand_id
1 'polypeptide(L)'
;MNPFVDEVYRRFLEVYRANLKRLLQVAADMDDDEYRLELAKSEPDKAHILEGQTRQEREAHAPEIAMSVAVADAIQFALEKHHS
;
A
#
# COMPACT_ATOMS: atom_id res chain seq x y z
N MET A 1 -8.27 19.63 -20.06
CA MET A 1 -7.67 18.92 -18.92
C MET A 1 -6.19 19.28 -18.89
N ASN A 2 -5.59 19.56 -17.73
CA ASN A 2 -4.18 19.94 -17.64
C ASN A 2 -3.33 18.67 -17.77
N PRO A 3 -2.44 18.54 -18.79
CA PRO A 3 -1.65 17.33 -19.00
C PRO A 3 -0.80 16.90 -17.80
N PHE A 4 -0.35 17.87 -17.00
CA PHE A 4 0.39 17.60 -15.77
C PHE A 4 -0.50 16.95 -14.70
N VAL A 5 -1.71 17.47 -14.52
CA VAL A 5 -2.69 16.90 -13.57
C VAL A 5 -3.08 15.48 -14.00
N ASP A 6 -3.21 15.23 -15.30
CA ASP A 6 -3.49 13.88 -15.82
C ASP A 6 -2.33 12.91 -15.62
N GLU A 7 -1.08 13.40 -15.65
CA GLU A 7 0.11 12.60 -15.34
C GLU A 7 0.19 12.23 -13.86
N VAL A 8 0.00 13.22 -12.97
CA VAL A 8 -0.06 13.00 -11.52
C VAL A 8 -1.18 12.03 -11.15
N TYR A 9 -2.36 12.18 -11.77
CA TYR A 9 -3.49 11.29 -11.53
C TYR A 9 -3.23 9.86 -12.02
N ARG A 10 -2.59 9.68 -13.19
CA ARG A 10 -2.19 8.35 -13.67
C ARG A 10 -1.18 7.69 -12.72
N ARG A 11 -0.20 8.44 -12.23
CA ARG A 11 0.78 7.96 -11.24
C ARG A 11 0.09 7.52 -9.95
N PHE A 12 -0.81 8.36 -9.41
CA PHE A 12 -1.64 8.01 -8.27
C PHE A 12 -2.39 6.68 -8.49
N LEU A 13 -3.09 6.52 -9.62
CA LEU A 13 -3.86 5.30 -9.89
C LEU A 13 -3.00 4.05 -10.00
N GLU A 14 -1.82 4.16 -10.60
CA GLU A 14 -0.86 3.05 -10.71
C GLU A 14 -0.40 2.59 -9.33
N VAL A 15 0.06 3.53 -8.50
CA VAL A 15 0.56 3.25 -7.15
C VAL A 15 -0.54 2.75 -6.23
N TYR A 16 -1.75 3.32 -6.33
CA TYR A 16 -2.92 2.87 -5.58
C TYR A 16 -3.24 1.41 -5.90
N ARG A 17 -3.36 1.05 -7.19
CA ARG A 17 -3.69 -0.32 -7.61
C ARG A 17 -2.62 -1.31 -7.20
N ALA A 18 -1.35 -0.96 -7.37
CA ALA A 18 -0.24 -1.83 -6.98
C ALA A 18 -0.23 -2.08 -5.47
N ASN A 19 -0.38 -1.04 -4.65
CA ASN A 19 -0.39 -1.18 -3.20
C ASN A 19 -1.63 -1.90 -2.69
N LEU A 20 -2.81 -1.60 -3.25
CA LEU A 20 -4.04 -2.30 -2.88
C LEU A 20 -3.91 -3.80 -3.15
N LYS A 21 -3.44 -4.19 -4.35
CA LYS A 21 -3.20 -5.59 -4.69
C LYS A 21 -2.23 -6.25 -3.72
N ARG A 22 -1.12 -5.58 -3.40
CA ARG A 22 -0.11 -6.09 -2.46
C ARG A 22 -0.70 -6.29 -1.06
N LEU A 23 -1.45 -5.32 -0.55
CA LEU A 23 -2.05 -5.39 0.80
C LEU A 23 -3.11 -6.48 0.90
N LEU A 24 -3.93 -6.67 -0.14
CA LEU A 24 -4.89 -7.77 -0.19
C LEU A 24 -4.20 -9.14 -0.25
N GLN A 25 -3.07 -9.24 -0.96
CA GLN A 25 -2.27 -10.45 -0.96
C GLN A 25 -1.71 -10.74 0.44
N VAL A 26 -1.11 -9.74 1.11
CA VAL A 26 -0.64 -9.88 2.50
C VAL A 26 -1.79 -10.29 3.43
N ALA A 27 -2.98 -9.70 3.27
CA ALA A 27 -4.13 -10.06 4.09
C ALA A 27 -4.52 -11.54 3.98
N ALA A 28 -4.39 -12.12 2.78
CA ALA A 28 -4.62 -13.54 2.52
C ALA A 28 -3.45 -14.42 2.98
N ASP A 29 -2.21 -14.02 2.75
CA ASP A 29 -1.01 -14.78 3.11
C ASP A 29 -0.84 -14.90 4.63
N MET A 30 -1.39 -13.97 5.41
CA MET A 30 -1.42 -14.08 6.88
C MET A 30 -2.22 -15.28 7.40
N ASP A 31 -2.99 -16.00 6.56
CA ASP A 31 -3.61 -17.27 6.92
C ASP A 31 -2.62 -18.46 6.85
N ASP A 32 -1.41 -18.25 6.30
CA ASP A 32 -0.34 -19.23 6.18
C ASP A 32 0.69 -19.09 7.32
N ASP A 33 0.96 -20.18 8.04
CA ASP A 33 1.87 -20.22 9.18
C ASP A 33 3.34 -19.92 8.80
N GLU A 34 3.79 -20.40 7.64
CA GLU A 34 5.15 -20.19 7.15
C GLU A 34 5.36 -18.72 6.79
N TYR A 35 4.39 -18.10 6.12
CA TYR A 35 4.42 -16.67 5.81
C TYR A 35 4.44 -15.82 7.08
N ARG A 36 3.60 -16.13 8.07
CA ARG A 36 3.59 -15.41 9.36
C ARG A 36 4.93 -15.50 10.07
N LEU A 37 5.53 -16.69 10.11
CA LEU A 37 6.84 -16.90 10.73
C LEU A 37 7.95 -16.13 10.01
N GLU A 38 7.93 -16.09 8.68
CA GLU A 38 8.91 -15.34 7.91
C GLU A 38 8.75 -13.83 8.09
N LEU A 39 7.51 -13.34 8.04
CA LEU A 39 7.21 -11.93 8.28
C LEU A 39 7.64 -11.49 9.70
N ALA A 40 7.42 -12.33 10.71
CA ALA A 40 7.87 -12.06 12.08
C ALA A 40 9.40 -11.99 12.21
N LYS A 41 10.15 -12.70 11.35
CA LYS A 41 11.62 -12.63 11.32
C LYS A 41 12.13 -11.41 10.56
N SER A 42 11.55 -11.14 9.39
CA SER A 42 12.04 -10.07 8.51
C SER A 42 11.55 -8.69 8.94
N GLU A 43 10.31 -8.60 9.42
CA GLU A 43 9.60 -7.35 9.72
C GLU A 43 8.75 -7.47 11.00
N PRO A 44 9.37 -7.67 12.18
CA PRO A 44 8.67 -8.00 13.43
C PRO A 44 7.59 -6.99 13.82
N ASP A 45 7.82 -5.70 13.63
CA ASP A 45 6.84 -4.65 13.94
C ASP A 45 5.58 -4.76 13.08
N LYS A 46 5.74 -5.11 11.78
CA LYS A 46 4.61 -5.30 10.88
C LYS A 46 3.86 -6.58 11.20
N ALA A 47 4.58 -7.66 11.51
CA ALA A 47 3.97 -8.91 11.94
C ALA A 47 3.08 -8.69 13.16
N HIS A 48 3.59 -8.00 14.19
CA HIS A 48 2.83 -7.73 15.41
C HIS A 48 1.52 -6.97 15.15
N ILE A 49 1.56 -5.93 14.31
CA ILE A 49 0.36 -5.15 13.95
C ILE A 49 -0.66 -6.04 13.22
N LEU A 50 -0.20 -6.86 12.26
CA LEU A 50 -1.08 -7.66 11.42
C LEU A 50 -1.66 -8.88 12.14
N GLU A 51 -0.93 -9.47 13.08
CA GLU A 51 -1.40 -10.58 13.93
C GLU A 51 -2.54 -10.14 14.88
N GLY A 52 -2.55 -8.86 15.28
CA GLY A 52 -3.62 -8.28 16.08
C GLY A 52 -4.93 -8.03 15.32
N GLN A 53 -4.97 -8.33 14.02
CA GLN A 53 -6.12 -8.10 13.14
C GLN A 53 -6.65 -9.41 12.57
N THR A 54 -7.95 -9.47 12.33
CA THR A 54 -8.58 -10.51 11.50
C THR A 54 -8.31 -10.24 10.02
N ARG A 55 -8.49 -11.26 9.17
CA ARG A 55 -8.40 -11.11 7.71
C ARG A 55 -9.35 -10.03 7.19
N GLN A 56 -10.60 -10.03 7.66
CA GLN A 56 -11.59 -9.05 7.24
C GLN A 56 -11.19 -7.61 7.60
N GLU A 57 -10.60 -7.39 8.78
CA GLU A 57 -10.10 -6.08 9.18
C GLU A 57 -8.91 -5.64 8.31
N ARG A 58 -7.98 -6.55 8.01
CA ARG A 58 -6.86 -6.27 7.08
C ARG A 58 -7.35 -5.88 5.69
N GLU A 59 -8.33 -6.63 5.15
CA GLU A 59 -8.93 -6.34 3.85
C GLU A 59 -9.70 -5.01 3.85
N ALA A 60 -10.41 -4.69 4.94
CA ALA A 60 -11.14 -3.43 5.08
C ALA A 60 -10.23 -2.20 5.17
N HIS A 61 -9.05 -2.32 5.80
CA HIS A 61 -8.07 -1.23 5.90
C HIS A 61 -7.19 -1.07 4.65
N ALA A 62 -7.05 -2.11 3.82
CA ALA A 62 -6.17 -2.09 2.66
C ALA A 62 -6.43 -0.92 1.67
N PRO A 63 -7.68 -0.55 1.34
CA PRO A 63 -7.96 0.60 0.46
C PRO A 63 -7.48 1.94 1.05
N GLU A 64 -7.67 2.16 2.35
CA GLU A 64 -7.29 3.40 3.02
C GLU A 64 -5.76 3.57 3.07
N ILE A 65 -5.05 2.48 3.38
CA ILE A 65 -3.57 2.48 3.38
C ILE A 65 -3.05 2.69 1.95
N ALA A 66 -3.60 1.97 0.97
CA ALA A 66 -3.21 2.11 -0.43
C ALA A 66 -3.43 3.52 -0.96
N MET A 67 -4.55 4.14 -0.60
CA MET A 67 -4.87 5.54 -0.91
C MET A 67 -3.83 6.49 -0.32
N SER A 68 -3.52 6.35 0.97
CA SER A 68 -2.57 7.20 1.67
C SER A 68 -1.17 7.16 1.04
N VAL A 69 -0.70 5.94 0.72
CA VAL A 69 0.60 5.76 0.04
C VAL A 69 0.58 6.37 -1.36
N ALA A 70 -0.50 6.16 -2.12
CA ALA A 70 -0.61 6.68 -3.48
C ALA A 70 -0.68 8.22 -3.52
N VAL A 71 -1.36 8.85 -2.56
CA VAL A 71 -1.39 10.31 -2.42
C VAL A 71 -0.01 10.85 -2.10
N ALA A 72 0.71 10.24 -1.13
CA ALA A 72 2.05 10.67 -0.77
C ALA A 72 3.04 10.57 -1.95
N ASP A 73 3.01 9.46 -2.70
CA ASP A 73 3.82 9.28 -3.91
C ASP A 73 3.47 10.31 -5.00
N ALA A 74 2.18 10.54 -5.25
CA ALA A 74 1.73 11.50 -6.26
C ALA A 74 2.14 12.94 -5.93
N ILE A 75 2.10 13.33 -4.65
CA ILE A 75 2.60 14.63 -4.17
C ILE A 75 4.10 14.73 -4.40
N GLN A 76 4.86 13.70 -3.99
CA GLN A 76 6.31 13.69 -4.18
C GLN A 76 6.68 13.82 -5.66
N PHE A 77 6.04 13.04 -6.53
CA PHE A 77 6.22 13.11 -7.98
C PHE A 77 5.93 14.51 -8.53
N ALA A 78 4.85 15.15 -8.09
CA ALA A 78 4.50 16.49 -8.51
C ALA A 78 5.55 17.54 -8.07
N LEU A 79 6.06 17.42 -6.84
CA LEU A 79 7.10 18.30 -6.31
C LEU A 79 8.43 18.15 -7.07
N GLU A 80 8.84 16.91 -7.36
CA GLU A 80 10.07 16.64 -8.12
C GLU A 80 10.01 17.20 -9.54
N LYS A 81 8.88 17.01 -10.22
CA LYS A 81 8.64 17.57 -11.57
C LYS A 81 8.60 19.10 -11.60
N HIS A 82 8.13 19.75 -10.52
CA HIS A 82 8.10 21.22 -10.45
C HIS A 82 9.46 21.85 -10.16
N HIS A 83 10.40 21.09 -9.58
CA HIS A 83 11.76 21.55 -9.30
C HIS A 83 12.80 21.09 -10.34
N SER A 84 12.36 20.41 -11.41
CA SER A 84 13.17 19.95 -12.55
C SER A 84 13.05 20.90 -13.74
#